data_AF-A0A1I6QPF8-F1
#
_entry.id   AF-A0A1I6QPF8-F1
#
_cell.length_a   1.000
_cell.length_b   1.000
_cell.length_c   1.000
_cell.angle_alpha   90.00
_cell.angle_beta   90.00
_cell.angle_gamma   90.00
#
_symmetry.space_group_name_H-M   'P 1'
#
loop_
_entity.id
_entity.type
_entity.pdbx_description
1 polymer ?
#
loop_
_entity_poly.entity_id
_entity_poly.type
_entity_poly.pdbx_seq_one_letter_code
_entity_poly.pdbx_strand_id
1 'polypeptide(L)'
;MPLIDDDGDLFGVVNVVDALVALVLLAVLVAGVALVVNGSGSANVSADLDEPETRYATVELGDQPDYVVEHLSEGDTALARGWDSEGAAANVTVTDVSVIPPTGDQTNASADVTVRVVLEGVAPEDDGERTAFLVDGTPLTLGSELRLDLGTYATSGTVTALDSDEDALAPEETTTDAEVELRNVTPAVADGLEEGMSETVRGETVATLQSVESEPATVVLESDGGNIYEREHPRNMDVTLTVELATTETETGTSFRGRQLAIGTPIVLDFDTVTVDGEITALK
;
A
#
# COMPACT_ATOMS: atom_id res chain seq x y z
N MET A 1 29.55 -33.31 -49.75
CA MET A 1 30.06 -34.05 -48.58
C MET A 1 28.95 -34.96 -48.11
N PRO A 2 29.18 -36.27 -47.95
CA PRO A 2 28.17 -37.16 -47.37
C PRO A 2 27.88 -36.70 -45.94
N LEU A 3 26.61 -36.70 -45.53
CA LEU A 3 26.18 -36.19 -44.23
C LEU A 3 26.52 -37.16 -43.08
N ILE A 4 26.80 -38.43 -43.41
CA ILE A 4 27.13 -39.53 -42.49
C ILE A 4 28.36 -40.25 -43.07
N ASP A 5 29.36 -40.50 -42.23
CA ASP A 5 30.58 -41.25 -42.57
C ASP A 5 30.43 -42.76 -42.30
N ASP A 6 31.34 -43.58 -42.83
CA ASP A 6 31.30 -45.05 -42.78
C ASP A 6 31.41 -45.62 -41.35
N ASP A 7 31.87 -44.81 -40.39
CA ASP A 7 31.91 -45.11 -38.96
C ASP A 7 30.63 -44.70 -38.19
N GLY A 8 29.66 -44.09 -38.88
CA GLY A 8 28.37 -43.69 -38.30
C GLY A 8 28.40 -42.35 -37.56
N ASP A 9 29.30 -41.43 -37.88
CA ASP A 9 29.33 -40.09 -37.31
C ASP A 9 28.61 -39.07 -38.22
N LEU A 10 27.76 -38.23 -37.61
CA LEU A 10 27.01 -37.15 -38.26
C LEU A 10 27.87 -35.87 -38.28
N PHE A 11 28.17 -35.36 -39.48
CA PHE A 11 29.08 -34.21 -39.70
C PHE A 11 30.51 -34.37 -39.14
N GLY A 12 30.95 -35.58 -38.81
CA GLY A 12 32.32 -35.88 -38.34
C GLY A 12 32.65 -35.36 -36.94
N VAL A 13 31.64 -34.96 -36.15
CA VAL A 13 31.83 -34.42 -34.78
C VAL A 13 31.01 -35.18 -33.73
N VAL A 14 29.86 -35.76 -34.11
CA VAL A 14 28.94 -36.42 -33.18
C VAL A 14 28.50 -37.76 -33.72
N ASN A 15 28.49 -38.81 -32.89
CA ASN A 15 28.02 -40.13 -33.29
C ASN A 15 26.52 -40.10 -33.63
N VAL A 16 26.12 -40.73 -34.74
CA VAL A 16 24.73 -40.72 -35.23
C VAL A 16 23.76 -41.32 -34.21
N VAL A 17 24.23 -42.27 -33.39
CA VAL A 17 23.44 -42.89 -32.33
C VAL A 17 23.16 -41.88 -31.23
N ASP A 18 24.16 -41.11 -30.81
CA ASP A 18 24.01 -40.10 -29.76
C ASP A 18 23.16 -38.90 -30.24
N ALA A 19 23.31 -38.51 -31.51
CA ALA A 19 22.44 -37.51 -32.14
C ALA A 19 20.97 -37.95 -32.18
N LEU A 20 20.70 -39.24 -32.47
CA LEU A 20 19.35 -39.79 -32.42
C LEU A 20 18.79 -39.85 -31.00
N VAL A 21 19.61 -40.22 -30.00
CA VAL A 21 19.20 -40.23 -28.60
C VAL A 21 18.90 -38.81 -28.11
N ALA A 22 19.72 -37.82 -28.47
CA ALA A 22 19.46 -36.41 -28.16
C ALA A 22 18.17 -35.91 -28.83
N LEU A 23 17.90 -36.29 -30.08
CA LEU A 23 16.68 -35.93 -30.79
C LEU A 23 15.44 -36.60 -30.17
N VAL A 24 15.54 -37.88 -29.78
CA VAL A 24 14.46 -38.58 -29.08
C VAL A 24 14.23 -37.99 -27.68
N LEU A 25 15.28 -37.63 -26.94
CA LEU A 25 15.15 -36.95 -25.65
C LEU A 25 14.51 -35.57 -25.80
N LEU A 26 14.90 -34.80 -26.82
CA LEU A 26 14.29 -33.50 -27.12
C LEU A 26 12.81 -33.66 -27.54
N ALA A 27 12.49 -34.67 -28.34
CA ALA A 27 11.12 -35.00 -28.70
C ALA A 27 10.28 -35.46 -27.49
N VAL A 28 10.87 -36.20 -26.55
CA VAL A 28 10.22 -36.60 -25.29
C VAL A 28 10.07 -35.42 -24.34
N LEU A 29 10.96 -34.43 -24.36
CA LEU A 29 10.85 -33.20 -23.58
C LEU A 29 9.73 -32.30 -24.11
N VAL A 30 9.66 -32.13 -25.43
CA VAL A 30 8.58 -31.37 -26.10
C VAL A 30 7.24 -32.10 -25.97
N ALA A 31 7.22 -33.42 -26.16
CA ALA A 31 5.99 -34.22 -25.99
C ALA A 31 5.59 -34.38 -24.52
N GLY A 32 6.54 -34.35 -23.57
CA GLY A 32 6.27 -34.45 -22.14
C GLY A 32 5.55 -33.22 -21.56
N VAL A 33 5.87 -32.03 -22.07
CA VAL A 33 5.11 -30.80 -21.76
C VAL A 33 3.71 -30.86 -22.38
N ALA A 34 3.55 -31.40 -23.59
CA ALA A 34 2.25 -31.53 -24.24
C ALA A 34 1.36 -32.66 -23.67
N LEU A 35 1.94 -33.75 -23.16
CA LEU A 35 1.20 -34.92 -22.69
C LEU A 35 0.61 -34.73 -21.28
N VAL A 36 1.26 -33.97 -20.39
CA VAL A 36 0.67 -33.60 -19.09
C VAL A 36 -0.54 -32.67 -19.29
N VAL A 37 -0.56 -31.91 -20.39
CA VAL A 37 -1.70 -31.06 -20.79
C VAL A 37 -2.79 -31.84 -21.54
N ASN A 38 -2.50 -33.04 -22.08
CA ASN A 38 -3.48 -33.71 -22.95
C ASN A 38 -3.40 -35.25 -22.89
N GLY A 39 -3.92 -35.81 -21.79
CA GLY A 39 -4.00 -37.26 -21.60
C GLY A 39 -5.37 -37.72 -21.11
N SER A 40 -6.40 -37.71 -21.97
CA SER A 40 -7.34 -38.84 -22.24
C SER A 40 -8.72 -38.37 -22.73
N GLY A 41 -9.09 -38.72 -23.97
CA GLY A 41 -10.49 -38.95 -24.35
C GLY A 41 -11.12 -37.94 -25.31
N SER A 42 -11.44 -38.43 -26.49
CA SER A 42 -12.18 -37.75 -27.55
C SER A 42 -13.55 -37.20 -27.09
N ALA A 43 -13.68 -35.88 -27.09
CA ALA A 43 -14.93 -35.16 -27.39
C ALA A 43 -14.55 -33.83 -28.06
N ASN A 44 -15.18 -33.52 -29.18
CA ASN A 44 -15.21 -32.16 -29.70
C ASN A 44 -15.82 -31.27 -28.62
N VAL A 45 -14.99 -30.47 -27.97
CA VAL A 45 -15.39 -29.28 -27.23
C VAL A 45 -14.36 -28.25 -27.66
N SER A 46 -14.80 -27.20 -28.34
CA SER A 46 -14.08 -25.93 -28.27
C SER A 46 -14.06 -25.60 -26.79
N ALA A 47 -12.99 -25.98 -26.10
CA ALA A 47 -12.75 -25.46 -24.78
C ALA A 47 -12.21 -24.06 -25.05
N ASP A 48 -13.12 -23.10 -25.14
CA ASP A 48 -12.86 -21.74 -24.68
C ASP A 48 -12.39 -21.91 -23.22
N LEU A 49 -11.11 -22.20 -23.06
CA LEU A 49 -10.45 -22.08 -21.78
C LEU A 49 -10.32 -20.58 -21.64
N ASP A 50 -11.07 -20.01 -20.70
CA ASP A 50 -10.98 -18.60 -20.33
C ASP A 50 -9.49 -18.23 -20.25
N GLU A 51 -9.07 -17.29 -21.09
CA GLU A 51 -7.65 -16.93 -21.19
C GLU A 51 -7.18 -16.36 -19.85
N PRO A 52 -5.95 -16.68 -19.40
CA PRO A 52 -5.43 -16.12 -18.17
C PRO A 52 -5.37 -14.60 -18.30
N GLU A 53 -5.92 -13.92 -17.31
CA GLU A 53 -6.00 -12.47 -17.21
C GLU A 53 -5.41 -12.01 -15.88
N THR A 54 -4.67 -10.90 -15.94
CA THR A 54 -4.13 -10.23 -14.76
C THR A 54 -5.12 -9.19 -14.26
N ARG A 55 -5.37 -9.17 -12.96
CA ARG A 55 -6.18 -8.15 -12.28
C ARG A 55 -5.44 -7.58 -11.09
N TYR A 56 -5.85 -6.38 -10.71
CA TYR A 56 -5.34 -5.65 -9.57
C TYR A 56 -6.45 -5.52 -8.53
N ALA A 57 -6.26 -6.10 -7.36
CA ALA A 57 -7.19 -5.96 -6.26
C ALA A 57 -6.68 -4.93 -5.27
N THR A 58 -7.53 -3.97 -4.92
CA THR A 58 -7.31 -3.08 -3.77
C THR A 58 -7.86 -3.75 -2.53
N VAL A 59 -7.02 -3.86 -1.50
CA VAL A 59 -7.30 -4.58 -0.26
C VAL A 59 -7.10 -3.65 0.91
N GLU A 60 -8.18 -3.33 1.61
CA GLU A 60 -8.18 -2.53 2.83
C GLU A 60 -7.83 -3.45 4.00
N LEU A 61 -6.60 -3.35 4.51
CA LEU A 61 -6.13 -4.11 5.68
C LEU A 61 -6.60 -3.46 6.99
N GLY A 62 -7.01 -2.19 6.93
CA GLY A 62 -7.42 -1.39 8.08
C GLY A 62 -6.28 -1.17 9.06
N ASP A 63 -6.61 -1.07 10.34
CA ASP A 63 -5.68 -0.88 11.45
C ASP A 63 -4.63 -2.00 11.56
N GLN A 64 -3.38 -1.68 11.24
CA GLN A 64 -2.24 -2.59 11.35
C GLN A 64 -1.25 -2.13 12.44
N PRO A 65 -0.62 -3.09 13.15
CA PRO A 65 0.44 -2.77 14.10
C PRO A 65 1.74 -2.38 13.40
N ASP A 66 2.60 -1.62 14.08
CA ASP A 66 3.86 -1.09 13.54
C ASP A 66 4.71 -2.14 12.81
N TYR A 67 4.83 -3.35 13.37
CA TYR A 67 5.63 -4.40 12.75
C TYR A 67 5.12 -4.82 11.37
N VAL A 68 3.82 -4.69 11.07
CA VAL A 68 3.30 -4.92 9.71
C VAL A 68 3.62 -3.73 8.82
N VAL A 69 3.36 -2.52 9.30
CA VAL A 69 3.60 -1.26 8.57
C VAL A 69 5.08 -1.12 8.16
N GLU A 70 6.00 -1.49 9.04
CA GLU A 70 7.45 -1.40 8.81
C GLU A 70 7.98 -2.45 7.83
N HIS A 71 7.33 -3.61 7.70
CA HIS A 71 7.83 -4.72 6.90
C HIS A 71 7.12 -4.86 5.55
N LEU A 72 5.82 -4.53 5.49
CA LEU A 72 4.99 -4.70 4.30
C LEU A 72 5.37 -3.71 3.20
N SER A 73 5.94 -4.17 2.10
CA SER A 73 6.53 -3.32 1.06
C SER A 73 6.04 -3.68 -0.34
N GLU A 74 6.16 -2.73 -1.28
CA GLU A 74 6.00 -3.03 -2.71
C GLU A 74 7.00 -4.13 -3.13
N GLY A 75 6.53 -5.06 -3.95
CA GLY A 75 7.29 -6.23 -4.40
C GLY A 75 7.20 -7.43 -3.46
N ASP A 76 6.59 -7.29 -2.29
CA ASP A 76 6.35 -8.42 -1.39
C ASP A 76 5.45 -9.46 -2.07
N THR A 77 5.81 -10.73 -1.91
CA THR A 77 5.00 -11.86 -2.41
C THR A 77 4.29 -12.54 -1.26
N ALA A 78 3.02 -12.86 -1.45
CA ALA A 78 2.20 -13.49 -0.43
C ALA A 78 1.41 -14.68 -1.01
N LEU A 79 1.16 -15.66 -0.14
CA LEU A 79 0.14 -16.68 -0.41
C LEU A 79 -1.21 -16.14 0.08
N ALA A 80 -2.06 -15.76 -0.85
CA ALA A 80 -3.39 -15.22 -0.59
C ALA A 80 -4.41 -16.35 -0.41
N ARG A 81 -5.26 -16.25 0.63
CA ARG A 81 -6.36 -17.19 0.93
C ARG A 81 -7.60 -16.44 1.43
N GLY A 82 -8.78 -17.03 1.33
CA GLY A 82 -9.92 -16.60 2.16
C GLY A 82 -11.15 -16.01 1.47
N TRP A 83 -11.16 -15.93 0.13
CA TRP A 83 -12.37 -15.51 -0.60
C TRP A 83 -13.41 -16.64 -0.67
N ASP A 84 -13.02 -17.87 -0.32
CA ASP A 84 -13.82 -18.85 0.41
C ASP A 84 -12.92 -19.69 1.36
N SER A 85 -13.52 -20.45 2.26
CA SER A 85 -12.80 -21.27 3.26
C SER A 85 -12.27 -22.60 2.73
N GLU A 86 -12.47 -22.90 1.44
CA GLU A 86 -12.13 -24.18 0.80
C GLU A 86 -11.19 -24.04 -0.42
N GLY A 87 -10.94 -22.80 -0.84
CA GLY A 87 -10.17 -22.42 -2.02
C GLY A 87 -8.68 -22.59 -1.82
N ALA A 88 -8.00 -22.89 -2.93
CA ALA A 88 -6.57 -23.03 -2.97
C ALA A 88 -5.88 -21.65 -2.89
N ALA A 89 -4.64 -21.65 -2.39
CA ALA A 89 -3.89 -20.42 -2.19
C ALA A 89 -3.39 -19.89 -3.53
N ALA A 90 -3.59 -18.61 -3.80
CA ALA A 90 -3.04 -17.93 -4.96
C ALA A 90 -1.75 -17.19 -4.58
N ASN A 91 -0.76 -17.18 -5.48
CA ASN A 91 0.37 -16.26 -5.33
C ASN A 91 -0.10 -14.87 -5.74
N VAL A 92 0.19 -13.87 -4.90
CA VAL A 92 -0.04 -12.47 -5.21
C VAL A 92 1.24 -11.68 -4.92
N THR A 93 1.39 -10.57 -5.64
CA THR A 93 2.48 -9.62 -5.40
C THR A 93 1.89 -8.28 -5.02
N VAL A 94 2.40 -7.67 -3.95
CA VAL A 94 2.04 -6.30 -3.56
C VAL A 94 2.66 -5.34 -4.56
N THR A 95 1.83 -4.55 -5.25
CA THR A 95 2.28 -3.57 -6.25
C THR A 95 2.26 -2.15 -5.72
N ASP A 96 1.52 -1.90 -4.64
CA ASP A 96 1.46 -0.59 -4.01
C ASP A 96 1.00 -0.73 -2.54
N VAL A 97 1.48 0.16 -1.67
CA VAL A 97 1.16 0.19 -0.23
C VAL A 97 0.90 1.63 0.20
N SER A 98 -0.36 1.93 0.52
CA SER A 98 -0.76 3.20 1.12
C SER A 98 -0.90 3.05 2.63
N VAL A 99 -0.28 3.95 3.38
CA VAL A 99 -0.33 3.97 4.86
C VAL A 99 -0.83 5.32 5.32
N ILE A 100 -1.93 5.29 6.07
CA ILE A 100 -2.47 6.46 6.74
C ILE A 100 -2.07 6.36 8.22
N PRO A 101 -1.15 7.22 8.69
CA PRO A 101 -0.69 7.18 10.07
C PRO A 101 -1.84 7.50 11.03
N PRO A 102 -1.81 6.91 12.24
CA PRO A 102 -2.81 7.19 13.25
C PRO A 102 -2.81 8.66 13.65
N THR A 103 -3.96 9.12 14.14
CA THR A 103 -4.17 10.50 14.57
C THR A 103 -4.49 10.53 16.07
N GLY A 104 -3.60 11.10 16.90
CA GLY A 104 -3.84 11.25 18.35
C GLY A 104 -2.81 10.54 19.24
N ASP A 105 -3.22 10.19 20.48
CA ASP A 105 -2.35 9.57 21.49
C ASP A 105 -1.73 8.27 20.97
N GLN A 106 -0.40 8.27 20.89
CA GLN A 106 0.43 7.28 20.19
C GLN A 106 0.58 5.95 20.96
N THR A 107 0.01 5.85 22.17
CA THR A 107 0.08 4.62 22.96
C THR A 107 -0.80 3.52 22.35
N ASN A 108 -0.20 2.67 21.51
CA ASN A 108 -0.83 1.59 20.71
C ASN A 108 -1.53 2.06 19.44
N ALA A 109 -0.96 3.05 18.76
CA ALA A 109 -1.52 3.56 17.54
C ALA A 109 -1.32 2.54 16.40
N SER A 110 -2.40 2.19 15.70
CA SER A 110 -2.38 1.38 14.49
C SER A 110 -2.52 2.29 13.27
N ALA A 111 -1.71 2.06 12.24
CA ALA A 111 -1.87 2.77 10.98
C ALA A 111 -2.93 2.07 10.14
N ASP A 112 -3.79 2.84 9.47
CA ASP A 112 -4.69 2.27 8.48
C ASP A 112 -3.89 1.98 7.21
N VAL A 113 -3.93 0.74 6.75
CA VAL A 113 -3.14 0.28 5.60
C VAL A 113 -4.05 -0.23 4.50
N THR A 114 -3.80 0.25 3.29
CA THR A 114 -4.40 -0.27 2.05
C THR A 114 -3.30 -0.74 1.12
N VAL A 115 -3.47 -1.92 0.53
CA VAL A 115 -2.52 -2.48 -0.45
C VAL A 115 -3.19 -2.77 -1.78
N ARG A 116 -2.42 -2.66 -2.85
CA ARG A 116 -2.80 -3.18 -4.17
C ARG A 116 -1.99 -4.41 -4.42
N VAL A 117 -2.68 -5.47 -4.81
CA VAL A 117 -2.05 -6.74 -5.16
C VAL A 117 -2.37 -7.09 -6.59
N VAL A 118 -1.38 -7.61 -7.30
CA VAL A 118 -1.57 -8.21 -8.62
C VAL A 118 -1.79 -9.71 -8.47
N LEU A 119 -2.75 -10.22 -9.23
CA LEU A 119 -3.13 -11.62 -9.23
C LEU A 119 -3.53 -12.10 -10.62
N GLU A 120 -3.23 -13.36 -10.90
CA GLU A 120 -3.59 -14.02 -12.15
C GLU A 120 -4.86 -14.86 -11.93
N GLY A 121 -5.79 -14.77 -12.87
CA GLY A 121 -7.04 -15.52 -12.83
C GLY A 121 -7.62 -15.66 -14.23
N VAL A 122 -8.91 -15.93 -14.30
CA VAL A 122 -9.67 -16.03 -15.54
C VAL A 122 -10.97 -15.24 -15.42
N ALA A 123 -11.28 -14.41 -16.41
CA ALA A 123 -12.59 -13.78 -16.52
C ALA A 123 -13.42 -14.58 -17.54
N PRO A 124 -14.49 -15.27 -17.09
CA PRO A 124 -15.33 -15.99 -18.02
C PRO A 124 -16.02 -15.04 -18.99
N GLU A 125 -16.18 -15.49 -20.25
CA GLU A 125 -16.85 -14.71 -21.29
C GLU A 125 -18.23 -14.21 -20.81
N ASP A 126 -18.54 -12.94 -21.07
CA ASP A 126 -19.80 -12.32 -20.64
C ASP A 126 -21.00 -12.89 -21.43
N ASP A 127 -21.53 -14.01 -20.93
CA ASP A 127 -22.72 -14.68 -21.46
C ASP A 127 -24.05 -14.02 -21.01
N GLY A 128 -24.01 -12.82 -20.41
CA GLY A 128 -25.19 -12.14 -19.87
C GLY A 128 -25.65 -12.65 -18.50
N GLU A 129 -24.85 -13.51 -17.86
CA GLU A 129 -24.93 -13.85 -16.44
C GLU A 129 -23.92 -13.01 -15.64
N ARG A 130 -24.08 -12.91 -14.31
CA ARG A 130 -23.08 -12.23 -13.48
C ARG A 130 -21.79 -13.08 -13.47
N THR A 131 -20.86 -12.79 -14.37
CA THR A 131 -19.53 -13.40 -14.40
C THR A 131 -18.64 -12.71 -13.38
N ALA A 132 -17.96 -13.51 -12.56
CA ALA A 132 -16.99 -13.04 -11.59
C ALA A 132 -15.60 -13.46 -12.05
N PHE A 133 -14.61 -12.62 -11.81
CA PHE A 133 -13.21 -12.98 -12.01
C PHE A 133 -12.87 -14.16 -11.08
N LEU A 134 -12.36 -15.24 -11.66
CA LEU A 134 -12.03 -16.46 -10.93
C LEU A 134 -10.52 -16.53 -10.74
N VAL A 135 -10.08 -16.80 -9.53
CA VAL A 135 -8.66 -17.01 -9.24
C VAL A 135 -8.55 -18.42 -8.67
N ASP A 136 -7.74 -19.25 -9.33
CA ASP A 136 -7.70 -20.70 -9.06
C ASP A 136 -9.12 -21.36 -8.98
N GLY A 137 -10.02 -20.94 -9.88
CA GLY A 137 -11.39 -21.44 -9.97
C GLY A 137 -12.39 -20.89 -8.94
N THR A 138 -11.95 -19.98 -8.05
CA THR A 138 -12.80 -19.40 -7.00
C THR A 138 -13.19 -17.96 -7.36
N PRO A 139 -14.46 -17.54 -7.24
CA PRO A 139 -14.85 -16.16 -7.51
C PRO A 139 -14.23 -15.16 -6.52
N LEU A 140 -13.51 -14.16 -7.04
CA LEU A 140 -13.09 -13.01 -6.27
C LEU A 140 -14.16 -11.92 -6.37
N THR A 141 -14.71 -11.51 -5.22
CA THR A 141 -15.75 -10.48 -5.18
C THR A 141 -15.38 -9.34 -4.24
N LEU A 142 -15.89 -8.14 -4.52
CA LEU A 142 -15.79 -7.02 -3.59
C LEU A 142 -16.44 -7.39 -2.25
N GLY A 143 -15.79 -7.04 -1.15
CA GLY A 143 -16.18 -7.42 0.20
C GLY A 143 -15.64 -8.77 0.67
N SER A 144 -14.90 -9.51 -0.18
CA SER A 144 -14.25 -10.76 0.25
C SER A 144 -13.07 -10.46 1.18
N GLU A 145 -12.90 -11.28 2.22
CA GLU A 145 -11.70 -11.23 3.05
C GLU A 145 -10.53 -11.91 2.33
N LEU A 146 -9.40 -11.24 2.30
CA LEU A 146 -8.14 -11.73 1.76
C LEU A 146 -7.11 -11.81 2.88
N ARG A 147 -6.73 -13.02 3.26
CA ARG A 147 -5.59 -13.29 4.12
C ARG A 147 -4.33 -13.40 3.28
N LEU A 148 -3.36 -12.54 3.55
CA LEU A 148 -2.04 -12.53 2.95
C LEU A 148 -1.07 -13.21 3.92
N ASP A 149 -0.49 -14.35 3.51
CA ASP A 149 0.60 -15.00 4.22
C ASP A 149 1.94 -14.61 3.58
N LEU A 150 2.68 -13.73 4.26
CA LEU A 150 3.99 -13.22 3.84
C LEU A 150 5.14 -14.07 4.42
N GLY A 151 4.84 -15.27 4.92
CA GLY A 151 5.78 -16.24 5.46
C GLY A 151 6.18 -15.96 6.91
N THR A 152 6.68 -14.77 7.24
CA THR A 152 7.08 -14.42 8.63
C THR A 152 5.90 -13.89 9.44
N TYR A 153 4.96 -13.23 8.77
CA TYR A 153 3.72 -12.74 9.35
C TYR A 153 2.59 -12.90 8.34
N ALA A 154 1.36 -12.76 8.83
CA ALA A 154 0.18 -12.75 8.00
C ALA A 154 -0.72 -11.59 8.42
N THR A 155 -1.40 -11.01 7.45
CA THR A 155 -2.41 -9.97 7.66
C THR A 155 -3.66 -10.32 6.84
N SER A 156 -4.79 -9.74 7.21
CA SER A 156 -6.05 -9.93 6.50
C SER A 156 -6.63 -8.56 6.18
N GLY A 157 -7.32 -8.46 5.05
CA GLY A 157 -8.07 -7.27 4.68
C GLY A 157 -9.25 -7.59 3.80
N THR A 158 -10.01 -6.57 3.44
CA THR A 158 -11.20 -6.69 2.58
C THR A 158 -10.91 -6.18 1.19
N VAL A 159 -11.30 -6.93 0.16
CA VAL A 159 -11.18 -6.48 -1.24
C VAL A 159 -12.21 -5.39 -1.51
N THR A 160 -11.77 -4.18 -1.86
CA THR A 160 -12.65 -3.01 -2.08
C THR A 160 -12.70 -2.57 -3.55
N ALA A 161 -11.72 -2.93 -4.36
CA ALA A 161 -11.73 -2.73 -5.81
C ALA A 161 -11.08 -3.91 -6.56
N LEU A 162 -11.44 -4.06 -7.84
CA LEU A 162 -10.85 -5.04 -8.75
C LEU A 162 -10.78 -4.44 -10.16
N ASP A 163 -9.57 -4.09 -10.59
CA ASP A 163 -9.30 -3.34 -11.80
C ASP A 163 -8.48 -4.16 -12.82
N SER A 164 -8.59 -3.81 -14.10
CA SER A 164 -7.82 -4.41 -15.20
C SER A 164 -6.45 -3.76 -15.42
N ASP A 165 -6.24 -2.58 -14.86
CA ASP A 165 -5.10 -1.72 -15.15
C ASP A 165 -4.25 -1.50 -13.90
N GLU A 166 -2.98 -1.14 -14.10
CA GLU A 166 -1.93 -0.96 -13.07
C GLU A 166 -1.94 0.41 -12.38
N ASP A 167 -3.07 1.11 -12.36
CA ASP A 167 -3.11 2.44 -11.75
C ASP A 167 -2.62 2.37 -10.28
N ALA A 168 -1.88 3.37 -9.82
CA ALA A 168 -1.44 3.39 -8.42
C ALA A 168 -2.66 3.50 -7.47
N LEU A 169 -2.53 3.03 -6.22
CA LEU A 169 -3.52 3.30 -5.17
C LEU A 169 -3.59 4.78 -4.85
N ALA A 170 -2.46 5.46 -4.94
CA ALA A 170 -2.32 6.83 -4.47
C ALA A 170 -3.10 7.79 -5.40
N PRO A 171 -4.11 8.51 -4.89
CA PRO A 171 -4.50 9.78 -5.50
C PRO A 171 -3.30 10.72 -5.60
N GLU A 172 -3.32 11.64 -6.56
CA GLU A 172 -2.21 12.58 -6.84
C GLU A 172 -1.74 13.25 -5.53
N GLU A 173 -0.57 12.83 -5.05
CA GLU A 173 0.06 13.44 -3.87
C GLU A 173 0.49 14.86 -4.21
N THR A 174 0.07 15.80 -3.37
CA THR A 174 0.41 17.21 -3.47
C THR A 174 0.95 17.68 -2.11
N THR A 175 1.35 18.95 -2.04
CA THR A 175 1.77 19.58 -0.79
C THR A 175 0.85 20.73 -0.46
N THR A 176 0.56 20.94 0.82
CA THR A 176 -0.24 22.07 1.30
C THR A 176 0.46 22.72 2.47
N ASP A 177 0.66 24.03 2.40
CA ASP A 177 1.18 24.82 3.52
C ASP A 177 0.03 25.12 4.50
N ALA A 178 0.25 24.83 5.77
CA ALA A 178 -0.69 25.10 6.85
C ALA A 178 -0.03 25.92 7.96
N GLU A 179 -0.81 26.81 8.58
CA GLU A 179 -0.43 27.41 9.87
C GLU A 179 -1.06 26.59 11.00
N VAL A 180 -0.25 26.17 11.96
CA VAL A 180 -0.67 25.39 13.13
C VAL A 180 -0.34 26.18 14.39
N GLU A 181 -1.35 26.43 15.22
CA GLU A 181 -1.21 27.14 16.49
C GLU A 181 -1.13 26.16 17.66
N LEU A 182 -0.08 26.29 18.44
CA LEU A 182 0.13 25.61 19.71
C LEU A 182 -0.09 26.61 20.84
N ARG A 183 -1.07 26.38 21.71
CA ARG A 183 -1.37 27.30 22.82
C ARG A 183 -0.78 26.83 24.14
N ASN A 184 -0.28 27.78 24.92
CA ASN A 184 0.13 27.58 26.31
C ASN A 184 1.18 26.47 26.49
N VAL A 185 2.11 26.34 25.54
CA VAL A 185 3.21 25.36 25.59
C VAL A 185 4.33 25.81 26.53
N THR A 186 5.10 24.86 27.06
CA THR A 186 6.26 25.21 27.89
C THR A 186 7.40 25.76 27.02
N PRO A 187 8.30 26.62 27.57
CA PRO A 187 9.49 27.07 26.85
C PRO A 187 10.34 25.95 26.27
N ALA A 188 10.46 24.82 26.99
CA ALA A 188 11.25 23.69 26.51
C ALA A 188 10.68 23.04 25.24
N VAL A 189 9.36 23.09 25.03
CA VAL A 189 8.72 22.62 23.79
C VAL A 189 8.92 23.65 22.69
N ALA A 190 8.69 24.93 22.98
CA ALA A 190 8.89 26.01 22.01
C ALA A 190 10.35 26.09 21.50
N ASP A 191 11.32 26.02 22.41
CA ASP A 191 12.76 26.03 22.11
C ASP A 191 13.22 24.74 21.41
N GLY A 192 12.44 23.66 21.52
CA GLY A 192 12.74 22.37 20.89
C GLY A 192 12.25 22.26 19.45
N LEU A 193 11.46 23.22 18.97
CA LEU A 193 10.96 23.26 17.59
C LEU A 193 11.91 24.05 16.71
N GLU A 194 12.42 23.43 15.66
CA GLU A 194 13.40 24.03 14.74
C GLU A 194 12.93 23.89 13.29
N GLU A 195 13.19 24.91 12.48
CA GLU A 195 12.96 24.86 11.03
C GLU A 195 13.75 23.70 10.40
N GLY A 196 13.11 23.00 9.46
CA GLY A 196 13.65 21.82 8.78
C GLY A 196 13.41 20.50 9.52
N MET A 197 12.82 20.52 10.71
CA MET A 197 12.29 19.30 11.33
C MET A 197 11.21 18.67 10.45
N SER A 198 11.16 17.34 10.43
CA SER A 198 10.22 16.61 9.58
C SER A 198 9.62 15.43 10.31
N GLU A 199 8.37 15.14 10.01
CA GLU A 199 7.75 13.85 10.34
C GLU A 199 7.89 12.90 9.16
N THR A 200 8.29 11.67 9.44
CA THR A 200 8.48 10.63 8.42
C THR A 200 7.67 9.39 8.73
N VAL A 201 7.07 8.81 7.70
CA VAL A 201 6.34 7.53 7.77
C VAL A 201 6.99 6.61 6.76
N ARG A 202 7.48 5.45 7.22
CA ARG A 202 8.19 4.47 6.36
C ARG A 202 9.36 5.06 5.54
N GLY A 203 10.00 6.11 6.08
CA GLY A 203 11.11 6.81 5.44
C GLY A 203 10.69 7.91 4.47
N GLU A 204 9.38 8.13 4.28
CA GLU A 204 8.81 9.18 3.44
C GLU A 204 8.41 10.37 4.31
N THR A 205 8.81 11.57 3.91
CA THR A 205 8.48 12.81 4.62
C THR A 205 7.00 13.14 4.42
N VAL A 206 6.23 13.15 5.50
CA VAL A 206 4.80 13.50 5.45
C VAL A 206 4.52 14.91 5.95
N ALA A 207 5.41 15.49 6.76
CA ALA A 207 5.30 16.89 7.15
C ALA A 207 6.70 17.50 7.32
N THR A 208 6.85 18.76 6.93
CA THR A 208 8.09 19.53 7.11
C THR A 208 7.76 20.84 7.83
N LEU A 209 8.45 21.11 8.95
CA LEU A 209 8.36 22.37 9.67
C LEU A 209 9.17 23.43 8.91
N GLN A 210 8.48 24.40 8.29
CA GLN A 210 9.09 25.47 7.51
C GLN A 210 9.46 26.69 8.36
N SER A 211 8.67 27.00 9.40
CA SER A 211 8.97 28.13 10.28
C SER A 211 8.33 27.97 11.65
N VAL A 212 8.93 28.64 12.63
CA VAL A 212 8.47 28.68 14.02
C VAL A 212 8.45 30.12 14.50
N GLU A 213 7.30 30.59 14.96
CA GLU A 213 7.12 31.89 15.58
C GLU A 213 6.59 31.68 17.01
N SER A 214 7.24 32.26 18.01
CA SER A 214 6.88 32.06 19.42
C SER A 214 6.69 33.38 20.15
N GLU A 215 5.61 33.49 20.92
CA GLU A 215 5.28 34.66 21.72
C GLU A 215 4.82 34.24 23.13
N PRO A 216 4.95 35.09 24.17
CA PRO A 216 4.40 34.78 25.49
C PRO A 216 2.89 34.48 25.42
N ALA A 217 2.46 33.37 26.03
CA ALA A 217 1.07 32.92 25.93
C ALA A 217 0.10 33.94 26.56
N THR A 218 -1.14 34.05 26.05
CA THR A 218 -2.13 34.96 26.65
C THR A 218 -2.90 34.31 27.81
N VAL A 219 -3.02 35.01 28.95
CA VAL A 219 -3.89 34.66 30.07
C VAL A 219 -5.01 35.67 30.26
N VAL A 220 -6.23 35.16 30.42
CA VAL A 220 -7.42 35.94 30.74
C VAL A 220 -7.68 35.84 32.24
N LEU A 221 -7.64 36.98 32.93
CA LEU A 221 -7.82 37.07 34.38
C LEU A 221 -9.11 37.84 34.70
N GLU A 222 -9.93 37.27 35.59
CA GLU A 222 -11.07 37.98 36.18
C GLU A 222 -10.69 38.51 37.56
N SER A 223 -10.92 39.79 37.80
CA SER A 223 -10.72 40.43 39.10
C SER A 223 -11.91 40.17 40.05
N ASP A 224 -11.70 40.35 41.36
CA ASP A 224 -12.78 40.25 42.38
C ASP A 224 -13.99 41.17 42.10
N GLY A 225 -13.80 42.22 41.29
CA GLY A 225 -14.86 43.14 40.85
C GLY A 225 -15.55 42.75 39.55
N GLY A 226 -15.23 41.61 38.94
CA GLY A 226 -15.80 41.11 37.68
C GLY A 226 -15.20 41.72 36.40
N ASN A 227 -14.11 42.50 36.49
CA ASN A 227 -13.43 43.02 35.30
C ASN A 227 -12.49 41.96 34.71
N ILE A 228 -12.49 41.84 33.39
CA ILE A 228 -11.63 40.94 32.61
C ILE A 228 -10.37 41.68 32.14
N TYR A 229 -9.22 41.04 32.28
CA TYR A 229 -7.92 41.55 31.83
C TYR A 229 -7.19 40.47 31.02
N GLU A 230 -6.67 40.85 29.86
CA GLU A 230 -5.70 40.05 29.11
C GLU A 230 -4.29 40.43 29.54
N ARG A 231 -3.45 39.43 29.79
CA ARG A 231 -2.03 39.59 30.14
C ARG A 231 -1.20 38.49 29.52
N GLU A 232 0.09 38.73 29.40
CA GLU A 232 1.06 37.71 29.00
C GLU A 232 1.34 36.73 30.16
N HIS A 233 1.46 35.45 29.84
CA HIS A 233 1.85 34.40 30.76
C HIS A 233 3.34 34.56 31.06
N PRO A 234 3.77 34.48 32.33
CA PRO A 234 5.17 34.74 32.70
C PRO A 234 6.17 33.65 32.24
N ARG A 235 5.72 32.61 31.53
CA ARG A 235 6.51 31.41 31.23
C ARG A 235 6.08 30.70 29.96
N ASN A 236 4.81 30.30 29.86
CA ASN A 236 4.32 29.55 28.72
C ASN A 236 4.27 30.43 27.47
N MET A 237 4.37 29.80 26.32
CA MET A 237 4.40 30.41 25.01
C MET A 237 3.19 29.96 24.19
N ASP A 238 2.72 30.84 23.30
CA ASP A 238 1.92 30.46 22.14
C ASP A 238 2.88 30.39 20.95
N VAL A 239 2.78 29.33 20.14
CA VAL A 239 3.68 29.07 19.02
C VAL A 239 2.87 28.86 17.74
N THR A 240 3.22 29.59 16.70
CA THR A 240 2.69 29.42 15.35
C THR A 240 3.72 28.72 14.49
N LEU A 241 3.34 27.59 13.91
CA LEU A 241 4.16 26.82 12.99
C LEU A 241 3.65 27.03 11.58
N THR A 242 4.54 27.25 10.62
CA THR A 242 4.21 26.99 9.21
C THR A 242 4.73 25.61 8.86
N VAL A 243 3.84 24.73 8.42
CA VAL A 243 4.17 23.33 8.08
C VAL A 243 3.74 23.02 6.66
N GLU A 244 4.64 22.40 5.90
CA GLU A 244 4.32 21.79 4.61
C GLU A 244 3.81 20.38 4.89
N LEU A 245 2.60 20.07 4.46
CA LEU A 245 1.98 18.77 4.64
C LEU A 245 1.93 18.03 3.30
N ALA A 246 2.33 16.76 3.28
CA ALA A 246 2.07 15.87 2.15
C ALA A 246 0.58 15.49 2.17
N THR A 247 -0.17 16.01 1.19
CA THR A 247 -1.62 15.92 1.15
C THR A 247 -2.12 15.19 -0.08
N THR A 248 -3.37 14.79 0.00
CA THR A 248 -4.09 14.12 -1.05
C THR A 248 -5.32 14.95 -1.44
N GLU A 249 -5.50 15.22 -2.72
CA GLU A 249 -6.76 15.78 -3.23
C GLU A 249 -7.81 14.69 -3.43
N THR A 250 -8.99 14.92 -2.86
CA THR A 250 -10.17 14.05 -3.05
C THR A 250 -11.32 14.88 -3.61
N GLU A 251 -12.37 14.22 -4.09
CA GLU A 251 -13.63 14.90 -4.48
C GLU A 251 -14.24 15.72 -3.33
N THR A 252 -13.91 15.37 -2.08
CA THR A 252 -14.38 16.05 -0.86
C THR A 252 -13.46 17.17 -0.39
N GLY A 253 -12.27 17.31 -0.98
CA GLY A 253 -11.26 18.32 -0.66
C GLY A 253 -9.90 17.71 -0.29
N THR A 254 -8.99 18.58 0.14
CA THR A 254 -7.63 18.21 0.55
C THR A 254 -7.64 17.47 1.89
N SER A 255 -6.89 16.38 1.96
CA SER A 255 -6.74 15.56 3.17
C SER A 255 -5.26 15.36 3.53
N PHE A 256 -5.00 15.24 4.82
CA PHE A 256 -3.72 14.91 5.41
C PHE A 256 -3.91 13.71 6.33
N ARG A 257 -3.19 12.61 6.09
CA ARG A 257 -3.36 11.35 6.82
C ARG A 257 -4.82 10.92 6.89
N GLY A 258 -5.49 10.92 5.73
CA GLY A 258 -6.91 10.54 5.62
C GLY A 258 -7.90 11.49 6.30
N ARG A 259 -7.45 12.54 7.00
CA ARG A 259 -8.33 13.54 7.61
C ARG A 259 -8.41 14.78 6.72
N GLN A 260 -9.63 15.26 6.49
CA GLN A 260 -9.83 16.51 5.77
C GLN A 260 -9.12 17.66 6.48
N LEU A 261 -8.36 18.46 5.72
CA LEU A 261 -7.76 19.68 6.24
C LEU A 261 -8.81 20.80 6.27
N ALA A 262 -9.01 21.37 7.46
CA ALA A 262 -9.86 22.54 7.65
C ALA A 262 -9.36 23.38 8.82
N ILE A 263 -9.60 24.69 8.75
CA ILE A 263 -9.34 25.61 9.87
C ILE A 263 -10.16 25.18 11.09
N GLY A 264 -9.54 25.16 12.26
CA GLY A 264 -10.10 24.66 13.52
C GLY A 264 -9.92 23.15 13.74
N THR A 265 -9.25 22.45 12.82
CA THR A 265 -9.00 21.01 12.98
C THR A 265 -7.76 20.77 13.84
N PRO A 266 -7.85 19.90 14.87
CA PRO A 266 -6.68 19.53 15.66
C PRO A 266 -5.75 18.61 14.86
N ILE A 267 -4.45 18.86 14.96
CA ILE A 267 -3.40 18.12 14.28
C ILE A 267 -2.28 17.79 15.26
N VAL A 268 -1.82 16.53 15.20
CA VAL A 268 -0.66 16.05 15.95
C VAL A 268 0.47 15.88 14.95
N LEU A 269 1.63 16.44 15.26
CA LEU A 269 2.85 16.35 14.45
C LEU A 269 3.97 15.79 15.30
N ASP A 270 4.67 14.78 14.76
CA ASP A 270 5.77 14.09 15.42
C ASP A 270 7.09 14.34 14.68
N PHE A 271 7.91 15.24 15.23
CA PHE A 271 9.20 15.64 14.68
C PHE A 271 10.36 14.83 15.26
N ASP A 272 10.13 13.56 15.62
CA ASP A 272 11.06 12.58 16.25
C ASP A 272 11.49 12.97 17.67
N THR A 273 12.01 14.18 17.85
CA THR A 273 12.46 14.69 19.16
C THR A 273 11.38 15.42 19.94
N VAL A 274 10.34 15.92 19.25
CA VAL A 274 9.23 16.67 19.83
C VAL A 274 7.94 16.30 19.10
N THR A 275 6.95 15.85 19.87
CA THR A 275 5.57 15.69 19.40
C THR A 275 4.73 16.87 19.89
N VAL A 276 3.96 17.48 19.00
CA VAL A 276 3.10 18.63 19.31
C VAL A 276 1.65 18.37 18.91
N ASP A 277 0.72 18.93 19.69
CA ASP A 277 -0.72 18.94 19.41
C ASP A 277 -1.16 20.40 19.25
N GLY A 278 -1.70 20.72 18.07
CA GLY A 278 -2.09 22.08 17.69
C GLY A 278 -3.37 22.13 16.90
N GLU A 279 -3.79 23.35 16.56
CA GLU A 279 -4.98 23.61 15.75
C GLU A 279 -4.59 24.29 14.44
N ILE A 280 -5.14 23.84 13.31
CA ILE A 280 -4.94 24.50 12.02
C ILE A 280 -5.64 25.86 12.03
N THR A 281 -4.91 26.95 11.83
CA THR A 281 -5.44 28.31 11.80
C THR A 281 -5.51 28.89 10.38
N ALA A 282 -4.69 28.39 9.45
CA ALA A 282 -4.72 28.76 8.04
C ALA A 282 -4.28 27.61 7.11
N LEU A 283 -4.73 27.66 5.86
CA LEU A 283 -4.30 26.83 4.74
C LEU A 283 -3.92 27.77 3.58
N LYS A 284 -2.79 27.53 2.90
CA LYS A 284 -2.22 28.43 1.88
C LYS A 284 -2.06 27.75 0.53
#